data_AF-M5C0I6-F1
#
_entry.id   AF-M5C0I6-F1
#
_cell.length_a   1.000
_cell.length_b   1.000
_cell.length_c   1.000
_cell.angle_alpha   90.00
_cell.angle_beta   90.00
_cell.angle_gamma   90.00
#
_symmetry.space_group_name_H-M   'P 1'
#
loop_
_entity.id
_entity.type
_entity.pdbx_description
1 polymer ?
#
loop_
_entity_poly.entity_id
_entity_poly.type
_entity_poly.pdbx_seq_one_letter_code
_entity_poly.pdbx_strand_id
1 'polypeptide(L)'
;MPLPSEADGIPHEPLVVDSFQIYAGQRYSVIVEANQTVANYWVRAPMTVAGAGTNSNLDPTNVFAVLHYEGAPNAEPTTEQGTAIGTALVEENLHALINPGAPGGSAPADVSLNLAIGRSTVDGILRFTFNNIKSSYVTLSSE
;
A
#
# COMPACT_ATOMS: atom_id res chain seq x y z
N MET A 1 -0.07 8.83 -25.96
CA MET A 1 -0.46 9.15 -24.57
C MET A 1 0.06 8.02 -23.70
N PRO A 2 0.79 8.28 -22.60
CA PRO A 2 1.16 7.23 -21.66
C PRO A 2 -0.10 6.53 -21.15
N LEU A 3 -0.01 5.23 -20.83
CA LEU A 3 -1.12 4.54 -20.17
C LEU A 3 -1.35 5.20 -18.78
N PRO A 4 -2.61 5.35 -18.33
CA PRO A 4 -2.89 5.88 -17.01
C PRO A 4 -2.37 4.93 -15.92
N SER A 5 -1.91 5.51 -14.81
CA SER A 5 -1.71 4.76 -13.56
C SER A 5 -3.06 4.52 -12.89
N GLU A 6 -3.11 3.64 -11.90
CA GLU A 6 -4.33 3.38 -11.13
C GLU A 6 -4.03 3.23 -9.64
N ALA A 7 -4.96 3.68 -8.81
CA ALA A 7 -4.99 3.45 -7.37
C ALA A 7 -6.42 3.05 -6.96
N ASP A 8 -6.55 1.93 -6.26
CA ASP A 8 -7.79 1.34 -5.75
C ASP A 8 -8.98 1.20 -6.74
N GLY A 9 -8.68 0.99 -8.02
CA GLY A 9 -9.60 0.81 -9.13
C GLY A 9 -9.91 2.10 -9.88
N ILE A 10 -9.30 3.22 -9.49
CA ILE A 10 -9.53 4.54 -10.07
C ILE A 10 -8.35 4.92 -10.97
N PRO A 11 -8.58 5.30 -12.23
CA PRO A 11 -7.51 5.78 -13.11
C PRO A 11 -7.01 7.15 -12.66
N HIS A 12 -5.69 7.34 -12.70
CA HIS A 12 -5.00 8.56 -12.29
C HIS A 12 -4.12 9.10 -13.43
N GLU A 13 -3.80 10.39 -13.34
CA GLU A 13 -2.72 10.97 -14.14
C GLU A 13 -1.40 10.23 -13.85
N PRO A 14 -0.58 9.92 -14.87
CA PRO A 14 0.69 9.24 -14.66
C PRO A 14 1.61 10.04 -13.73
N LEU A 15 2.06 9.38 -12.65
CA LEU A 15 3.02 9.93 -11.70
C LEU A 15 4.25 9.04 -11.64
N VAL A 16 5.41 9.59 -11.98
CA VAL A 16 6.68 8.86 -11.97
C VAL A 16 7.25 8.87 -10.56
N VAL A 17 7.48 7.67 -10.01
CA VAL A 17 8.04 7.45 -8.67
C VAL A 17 9.00 6.26 -8.72
N ASP A 18 9.94 6.24 -7.79
CA ASP A 18 10.92 5.15 -7.63
C ASP A 18 10.52 4.17 -6.51
N SER A 19 9.60 4.59 -5.64
CA SER A 19 9.06 3.75 -4.56
C SER A 19 7.71 4.24 -4.09
N PHE A 20 6.93 3.36 -3.46
CA PHE A 20 5.68 3.71 -2.82
C PHE A 20 5.43 2.79 -1.62
N GLN A 21 4.76 3.33 -0.60
CA GLN A 21 4.24 2.52 0.49
C GLN A 21 2.84 2.04 0.12
N ILE A 22 2.59 0.74 0.32
CA ILE A 22 1.29 0.13 0.11
C ILE A 22 0.76 -0.42 1.44
N TYR A 23 -0.44 0.00 1.82
CA TYR A 23 -1.11 -0.46 3.02
C TYR A 23 -2.03 -1.67 2.72
N ALA A 24 -2.42 -2.40 3.77
CA ALA A 24 -3.29 -3.56 3.63
C ALA A 24 -4.61 -3.20 2.93
N GLY A 25 -4.88 -3.87 1.82
CA GLY A 25 -6.10 -3.67 1.02
C GLY A 25 -5.97 -2.67 -0.12
N GLN A 26 -4.89 -1.89 -0.19
CA GLN A 26 -4.63 -0.99 -1.33
C GLN A 26 -4.15 -1.76 -2.57
N ARG A 27 -4.40 -1.21 -3.76
CA ARG A 27 -3.90 -1.71 -5.06
C ARG A 27 -3.38 -0.54 -5.90
N TYR A 28 -2.34 -0.80 -6.68
CA TYR A 28 -1.79 0.13 -7.65
C TYR A 28 -1.50 -0.59 -8.96
N SER A 29 -1.83 0.02 -10.10
CA SER A 29 -1.28 -0.36 -11.41
C SER A 29 -0.15 0.59 -11.77
N VAL A 30 1.05 0.03 -11.93
CA VAL A 30 2.26 0.77 -12.28
C VAL A 30 2.80 0.32 -13.62
N ILE A 31 3.45 1.25 -14.32
CA ILE A 31 4.15 0.97 -15.57
C ILE A 31 5.63 0.89 -15.23
N VAL A 32 6.26 -0.25 -15.54
CA VAL A 32 7.70 -0.43 -15.42
C VAL A 32 8.29 -0.38 -16.83
N GLU A 33 9.10 0.63 -17.11
CA GLU A 33 9.83 0.72 -18.37
C GLU A 33 11.08 -0.18 -18.31
N ALA A 34 11.05 -1.32 -19.00
CA ALA A 34 12.17 -2.26 -19.07
C ALA A 34 13.26 -1.78 -20.07
N ASN A 35 13.83 -0.60 -19.82
CA ASN A 35 14.78 0.09 -20.69
C ASN A 35 16.22 0.12 -20.14
N GLN A 36 16.50 -0.65 -19.09
CA GLN A 36 17.82 -0.76 -18.47
C GLN A 36 18.67 -1.84 -19.15
N THR A 37 19.94 -1.93 -18.78
CA THR A 37 20.85 -2.98 -19.27
C THR A 37 20.31 -4.38 -18.99
N VAL A 38 20.54 -5.34 -19.89
CA VAL A 38 20.15 -6.74 -19.67
C VAL A 38 20.89 -7.30 -18.44
N ALA A 39 20.16 -7.45 -17.35
CA ALA A 39 20.65 -7.93 -16.06
C ALA A 39 19.50 -8.40 -15.16
N ASN A 40 19.83 -8.86 -13.96
CA ASN A 40 18.87 -9.17 -12.90
C ASN A 40 18.78 -8.00 -11.92
N TYR A 41 17.56 -7.61 -11.55
CA TYR A 41 17.30 -6.49 -10.65
C TYR A 41 16.45 -6.94 -9.46
N TRP A 42 16.77 -6.45 -8.26
CA TRP A 42 15.94 -6.70 -7.07
C TRP A 42 14.64 -5.90 -7.13
N VAL A 43 13.51 -6.58 -6.97
CA VAL A 43 12.23 -6.01 -6.54
C VAL A 43 12.16 -6.14 -5.02
N ARG A 44 11.83 -5.06 -4.31
CA ARG A 44 11.96 -4.99 -2.84
C ARG A 44 10.62 -4.64 -2.19
N ALA A 45 10.27 -5.36 -1.12
CA ALA A 45 9.05 -5.12 -0.34
C ALA A 45 9.35 -5.07 1.18
N PRO A 46 10.15 -4.10 1.66
CA PRO A 46 10.46 -3.98 3.08
C PRO A 46 9.19 -3.85 3.91
N MET A 47 9.09 -4.67 4.95
CA MET A 47 7.90 -4.74 5.80
C MET A 47 8.10 -3.93 7.09
N THR A 48 7.08 -3.14 7.44
CA THR A 48 6.98 -2.51 8.77
C THR A 48 5.89 -3.24 9.55
N VAL A 49 6.25 -4.33 10.22
CA VAL A 49 5.30 -5.20 10.93
C VAL A 49 5.67 -5.36 12.41
N ALA A 50 4.67 -5.29 13.27
CA ALA A 50 4.84 -5.58 14.69
C ALA A 50 5.21 -7.06 14.89
N GLY A 51 6.19 -7.33 15.76
CA GLY A 51 6.62 -8.70 16.06
C GLY A 51 7.60 -9.31 15.07
N ALA A 52 8.17 -8.54 14.13
CA ALA A 52 9.24 -9.03 13.23
C ALA A 52 10.42 -9.66 14.00
N GLY A 53 10.79 -9.10 15.15
CA GLY A 53 11.86 -9.64 15.99
C GLY A 53 11.49 -10.90 16.80
N THR A 54 10.22 -11.31 16.82
CA THR A 54 9.72 -12.44 17.63
C THR A 54 8.94 -13.47 16.83
N ASN A 55 8.77 -13.27 15.53
CA ASN A 55 8.08 -14.20 14.64
C ASN A 55 9.03 -14.60 13.50
N SER A 56 9.44 -15.87 13.47
CA SER A 56 10.35 -16.41 12.46
C SER A 56 9.79 -16.38 11.03
N ASN A 57 8.49 -16.18 10.86
CA ASN A 57 7.86 -16.02 9.54
C ASN A 57 7.93 -14.58 9.01
N LEU A 58 8.40 -13.63 9.82
CA LEU A 58 8.53 -12.22 9.46
C LEU A 58 10.02 -11.87 9.40
N ASP A 59 10.70 -12.37 8.35
CA ASP A 59 12.11 -12.07 8.10
C ASP A 59 12.23 -10.78 7.27
N PRO A 60 12.63 -9.64 7.87
CA PRO A 60 12.75 -8.37 7.14
C PRO A 60 13.93 -8.36 6.15
N THR A 61 14.83 -9.35 6.22
CA THR A 61 15.98 -9.51 5.32
C THR A 61 15.68 -10.42 4.13
N ASN A 62 14.48 -11.00 4.05
CA ASN A 62 14.08 -11.89 2.95
C ASN A 62 12.74 -11.45 2.32
N VAL A 63 12.73 -10.24 1.78
CA VAL A 63 11.55 -9.58 1.20
C VAL A 63 11.81 -9.08 -0.22
N PHE A 64 12.47 -9.93 -1.00
CA PHE A 64 12.95 -9.61 -2.34
C PHE A 64 12.41 -10.58 -3.39
N ALA A 65 12.26 -10.09 -4.62
CA ALA A 65 12.02 -10.89 -5.82
C ALA A 65 12.96 -10.42 -6.94
N VAL A 66 13.05 -11.17 -8.02
CA VAL A 66 13.94 -10.84 -9.14
C VAL A 66 13.13 -10.41 -10.36
N LEU A 67 13.41 -9.21 -10.87
CA LEU A 67 13.08 -8.82 -12.24
C LEU A 67 14.22 -9.29 -13.15
N HIS A 68 13.95 -10.31 -13.96
CA HIS A 68 14.91 -10.98 -14.83
C HIS A 68 14.71 -10.54 -16.29
N TYR A 69 15.72 -9.89 -16.88
CA TYR A 69 15.71 -9.61 -18.32
C TYR A 69 16.05 -10.86 -19.12
N GLU A 70 15.39 -11.04 -20.27
CA GLU A 70 15.75 -12.10 -21.22
C GLU A 70 17.23 -11.97 -21.63
N GLY A 71 17.98 -13.08 -21.52
CA GLY A 71 19.42 -13.12 -21.82
C GLY A 71 20.33 -12.78 -20.64
N ALA A 72 19.78 -12.39 -19.47
CA ALA A 72 20.58 -12.25 -18.26
C ALA A 72 21.04 -13.62 -17.72
N PRO A 73 22.16 -13.68 -16.96
CA PRO A 73 22.60 -14.92 -16.32
C PRO A 73 21.54 -15.49 -15.37
N ASN A 74 21.51 -16.82 -15.20
CA ASN A 74 20.71 -17.47 -14.16
C ASN A 74 21.39 -17.33 -12.80
N ALA A 75 21.28 -16.15 -12.20
CA ALA A 75 21.89 -15.79 -10.92
C ALA A 75 21.11 -14.66 -10.24
N GLU A 76 21.28 -14.50 -8.93
CA GLU A 76 20.69 -13.38 -8.20
C GLU A 76 21.31 -12.02 -8.61
N PRO A 77 20.56 -10.91 -8.48
CA PRO A 77 21.13 -9.57 -8.61
C PRO A 77 22.29 -9.34 -7.62
N THR A 78 23.33 -8.63 -8.07
CA THR A 78 24.56 -8.39 -7.27
C THR A 78 24.54 -7.07 -6.50
N THR A 79 23.47 -6.29 -6.60
CA THR A 79 23.35 -5.02 -5.86
C THR A 79 22.95 -5.27 -4.41
N GLU A 80 23.45 -4.43 -3.50
CA GLU A 80 23.17 -4.54 -2.07
C GLU A 80 21.67 -4.57 -1.76
N GLN A 81 21.30 -5.35 -0.75
CA GLN A 81 19.94 -5.35 -0.22
C GLN A 81 19.73 -4.11 0.65
N GLY A 82 19.03 -3.09 0.14
CA GLY A 82 18.91 -1.80 0.82
C GLY A 82 17.59 -1.07 0.59
N THR A 83 17.41 0.05 1.30
CA THR A 83 16.21 0.92 1.29
C THR A 83 15.98 1.55 -0.08
N ALA A 84 14.73 1.90 -0.37
CA ALA A 84 14.34 2.66 -1.56
C ALA A 84 15.28 3.85 -1.80
N ILE A 85 15.80 3.96 -3.01
CA ILE A 85 16.60 5.09 -3.47
C ILE A 85 15.77 5.82 -4.51
N GLY A 86 15.55 7.12 -4.32
CA GLY A 86 14.86 7.98 -5.29
C GLY A 86 13.62 8.67 -4.73
N THR A 87 12.70 8.98 -5.62
CA THR A 87 11.46 9.74 -5.36
C THR A 87 10.38 8.80 -4.83
N ALA A 88 10.00 8.97 -3.57
CA ALA A 88 8.88 8.25 -2.99
C ALA A 88 7.54 8.87 -3.43
N LEU A 89 6.53 8.03 -3.62
CA LEU A 89 5.15 8.46 -3.79
C LEU A 89 4.69 9.27 -2.57
N VAL A 90 4.08 10.41 -2.87
CA VAL A 90 3.34 11.25 -1.93
C VAL A 90 1.89 11.21 -2.39
N GLU A 91 0.99 10.69 -1.56
CA GLU A 91 -0.39 10.38 -1.96
C GLU A 91 -1.15 11.63 -2.42
N GLU A 92 -0.84 12.81 -1.86
CA GLU A 92 -1.49 14.07 -2.29
C GLU A 92 -1.16 14.47 -3.73
N ASN A 93 -0.11 13.89 -4.34
CA ASN A 93 0.24 14.11 -5.74
C ASN A 93 -0.52 13.19 -6.70
N LEU A 94 -1.34 12.26 -6.20
CA LEU A 94 -2.22 11.46 -7.05
C LEU A 94 -3.45 12.28 -7.41
N HIS A 95 -3.71 12.38 -8.72
CA HIS A 95 -4.86 13.10 -9.27
C HIS A 95 -5.69 12.16 -10.14
N ALA A 96 -6.97 12.00 -9.79
CA ALA A 96 -7.89 11.17 -10.54
C ALA A 96 -8.05 11.70 -11.98
N LEU A 97 -8.01 10.80 -12.96
CA LEU A 97 -8.09 11.18 -14.37
C LEU A 97 -9.51 11.59 -14.78
N ILE A 98 -10.52 11.00 -14.14
CA ILE A 98 -11.93 11.17 -14.48
C ILE A 98 -12.66 11.82 -13.30
N ASN A 99 -13.25 12.99 -13.55
CA ASN A 99 -14.02 13.77 -12.57
C ASN A 99 -13.26 13.99 -11.23
N PRO A 100 -12.10 14.67 -11.24
CA PRO A 100 -11.24 14.85 -10.06
C PRO A 100 -11.84 15.75 -8.97
N GLY A 101 -12.94 16.46 -9.26
CA GLY A 101 -13.55 17.37 -8.30
C GLY A 101 -14.17 16.63 -7.13
N ALA A 102 -13.82 17.02 -5.90
CA ALA A 102 -14.48 16.53 -4.71
C ALA A 102 -15.98 16.88 -4.73
N PRO A 103 -16.86 15.98 -4.25
CA PRO A 103 -18.28 16.29 -4.07
C PRO A 103 -18.48 17.52 -3.18
N GLY A 104 -19.42 18.41 -3.54
CA GLY A 104 -19.70 19.63 -2.78
C GLY A 104 -18.74 20.82 -3.04
N GLY A 105 -17.69 20.61 -3.83
CA GLY A 105 -16.74 21.67 -4.19
C GLY A 105 -16.00 22.22 -2.97
N SER A 106 -15.94 23.55 -2.84
CA SER A 106 -15.27 24.22 -1.71
C SER A 106 -16.21 24.58 -0.55
N ALA A 107 -17.50 24.23 -0.65
CA ALA A 107 -18.45 24.46 0.44
C ALA A 107 -18.29 23.40 1.55
N PRO A 108 -18.76 23.66 2.78
CA PRO A 108 -18.86 22.63 3.80
C PRO A 108 -19.71 21.44 3.32
N ALA A 109 -19.37 20.22 3.74
CA ALA A 109 -20.15 19.02 3.44
C ALA A 109 -21.56 19.10 4.05
N ASP A 110 -22.56 18.51 3.37
CA ASP A 110 -23.94 18.41 3.87
C ASP A 110 -24.04 17.62 5.17
N VAL A 111 -23.19 16.58 5.31
CA VAL A 111 -23.10 15.74 6.51
C VAL A 111 -21.63 15.58 6.88
N SER A 112 -21.31 15.92 8.13
CA SER A 112 -19.97 15.73 8.70
C SER A 112 -20.02 14.75 9.86
N LEU A 113 -19.27 13.66 9.75
CA LEU A 113 -19.17 12.63 10.78
C LEU A 113 -17.73 12.57 11.28
N ASN A 114 -17.50 12.99 12.52
CA ASN A 114 -16.21 12.79 13.17
C ASN A 114 -16.17 11.40 13.83
N LEU A 115 -15.25 10.55 13.38
CA LEU A 115 -15.04 9.22 13.94
C LEU A 115 -13.95 9.27 15.02
N ALA A 116 -14.35 9.27 16.29
CA ALA A 116 -13.44 9.12 17.42
C ALA A 116 -13.01 7.66 17.55
N ILE A 117 -11.82 7.35 17.04
CA ILE A 117 -11.22 6.01 17.13
C ILE A 117 -10.56 5.85 18.49
N GLY A 118 -11.01 4.84 19.25
CA GLY A 118 -10.53 4.54 20.59
C GLY A 118 -10.19 3.06 20.77
N ARG A 119 -9.64 2.74 21.95
CA ARG A 119 -9.38 1.37 22.39
C ARG A 119 -9.88 1.20 23.82
N SER A 120 -10.53 0.09 24.12
CA SER A 120 -11.03 -0.23 25.46
C SER A 120 -10.87 -1.72 25.76
N THR A 121 -10.62 -2.04 27.02
CA THR A 121 -10.58 -3.43 27.50
C THR A 121 -11.95 -3.80 28.03
N VAL A 122 -12.58 -4.81 27.44
CA VAL A 122 -13.87 -5.34 27.90
C VAL A 122 -13.68 -6.84 28.14
N ASP A 123 -14.07 -7.36 29.30
CA ASP A 123 -13.86 -8.77 29.66
C ASP A 123 -12.41 -9.26 29.46
N GLY A 124 -11.43 -8.39 29.72
CA GLY A 124 -9.99 -8.68 29.55
C GLY A 124 -9.47 -8.64 28.11
N ILE A 125 -10.31 -8.35 27.12
CA ILE A 125 -9.93 -8.30 25.70
C ILE A 125 -9.89 -6.85 25.21
N LEU A 126 -8.77 -6.47 24.60
CA LEU A 126 -8.61 -5.19 23.90
C LEU A 126 -9.54 -5.16 22.68
N ARG A 127 -10.38 -4.13 22.59
CA ARG A 127 -11.27 -3.89 21.44
C ARG A 127 -11.11 -2.45 20.95
N PHE A 128 -11.16 -2.29 19.63
CA PHE A 128 -11.30 -0.98 19.02
C PHE A 128 -12.74 -0.48 19.16
N THR A 129 -12.88 0.83 19.35
CA THR A 129 -14.17 1.51 19.43
C THR A 129 -14.22 2.65 18.44
N PHE A 130 -15.38 2.88 17.84
CA PHE A 130 -15.67 4.03 17.00
C PHE A 130 -16.78 4.82 17.69
N ASN A 131 -16.52 6.06 18.09
CA ASN A 131 -17.43 6.86 18.92
C ASN A 131 -17.87 6.15 20.20
N ASN A 132 -16.91 5.52 20.89
CA ASN A 132 -17.12 4.69 22.10
C ASN A 132 -17.97 3.43 21.90
N ILE A 133 -18.32 3.09 20.66
CA ILE A 133 -19.10 1.87 20.32
C ILE A 133 -18.14 0.80 19.79
N LYS A 134 -18.26 -0.42 20.31
CA LYS A 134 -17.51 -1.60 19.83
C LYS A 134 -18.31 -2.31 18.74
N SER A 135 -17.62 -2.86 17.74
CA SER A 135 -18.26 -3.81 16.83
C SER A 135 -18.56 -5.12 17.56
N SER A 136 -19.75 -5.68 17.35
CA SER A 136 -20.12 -7.02 17.81
C SER A 136 -20.77 -7.78 16.65
N TYR A 137 -20.33 -9.02 16.44
CA TYR A 137 -21.04 -9.90 15.53
C TYR A 137 -22.38 -10.29 16.14
N VAL A 138 -23.45 -10.25 15.34
CA VAL A 138 -24.71 -10.92 15.68
C VAL A 138 -24.49 -12.39 15.39
N THR A 139 -24.39 -13.22 16.42
CA THR A 139 -24.54 -14.67 16.26
C THR A 139 -26.00 -14.95 15.96
N LEU A 140 -26.30 -15.28 14.70
CA LEU A 140 -27.56 -15.94 14.36
C LEU A 140 -27.53 -17.32 15.03
N SER A 141 -28.44 -17.58 15.95
CA SER A 141 -28.66 -18.93 16.47
C SER A 141 -29.13 -19.81 15.31
N SER A 142 -28.41 -20.89 15.03
CA SER A 142 -28.92 -21.93 14.14
C SER A 142 -30.18 -22.54 14.77
N GLU A 143 -31.28 -22.57 14.02
CA GLU A 143 -32.47 -23.38 14.35
C GLU A 143 -32.15 -24.88 14.38
#